data_AF-A0A087YQ60-F1
#
_entry.id   AF-A0A087YQ60-F1
#
_cell.length_a   1.000
_cell.length_b   1.000
_cell.length_c   1.000
_cell.angle_alpha   90.00
_cell.angle_beta   90.00
_cell.angle_gamma   90.00
#
_symmetry.space_group_name_H-M   'P 1'
#
loop_
_entity.id
_entity.type
_entity.pdbx_description
1 polymer ?
#
loop_
_entity_poly.entity_id
_entity_poly.type
_entity_poly.pdbx_seq_one_letter_code
_entity_poly.pdbx_strand_id
1 'polypeptide(L)'
;LVAWIRLDLDTMWVQLEQDSVVKNISITNIPFLSRNQWRKLKIQNEWVVFTLGVWDRVRKKLKLPLSLSRAARIDGIADFKPNKMDRGFGEWADKGLLVINQLFTGTTIKTFSQLQREYNIANSDLFRFFQIRHYLQKHKEIDKVKESPTDFEKYWIEVVENQKDLQKIVSALYQRIRMEQEETTLDVKNKWELELNRVIEDTEWEKAWDSWHKCLNSPNWREFSWKIRMRFFRTPIVIASYDNNASNLCWRKCGQIGDFSHIFWECPKVKGYWEGVKREIGIILNLTVDWNIHKVILEEVDLPTEVTRYMLRVLVLIAHKVITVNWLKPHPPTLEQWVQRLKTVNLMEDITATLRLRKDIYNKRWTPVNLYLEQKT
;
A
#
# COMPACT_ATOMS: atom_id res chain seq x y z
N LEU A 1 15.87 2.23 -10.24
CA LEU A 1 16.33 3.02 -9.06
C LEU A 1 17.41 2.30 -8.25
N VAL A 2 17.13 1.20 -7.55
CA VAL A 2 18.17 0.48 -6.76
C VAL A 2 19.35 0.03 -7.65
N ALA A 3 19.05 -0.57 -8.81
CA ALA A 3 20.07 -0.96 -9.78
C ALA A 3 20.85 0.24 -10.36
N TRP A 4 20.20 1.40 -10.53
CA TRP A 4 20.87 2.65 -10.96
C TRP A 4 21.84 3.16 -9.91
N ILE A 5 21.45 3.12 -8.64
CA ILE A 5 22.21 3.68 -7.52
C ILE A 5 23.45 2.84 -7.20
N ARG A 6 23.37 1.51 -7.43
CA ARG A 6 24.50 0.59 -7.25
C ARG A 6 25.40 0.43 -8.47
N LEU A 7 24.99 0.95 -9.64
CA LEU A 7 25.61 0.61 -10.93
C LEU A 7 25.77 -0.91 -11.05
N ASP A 8 24.66 -1.62 -10.89
CA ASP A 8 24.66 -3.08 -10.99
C ASP A 8 25.01 -3.49 -12.44
N LEU A 9 26.26 -3.92 -12.63
CA LEU A 9 26.82 -4.27 -13.94
C LEU A 9 26.20 -5.55 -14.51
N ASP A 10 25.56 -6.37 -13.66
CA ASP A 10 24.87 -7.58 -14.08
C ASP A 10 23.52 -7.26 -14.77
N THR A 11 22.98 -6.05 -14.56
CA THR A 11 21.76 -5.60 -15.23
C THR A 11 22.06 -4.78 -16.48
N MET A 12 22.10 -5.46 -17.63
CA MET A 12 22.40 -4.88 -18.96
C MET A 12 21.61 -3.62 -19.32
N TRP A 13 20.36 -3.49 -18.86
CA TRP A 13 19.53 -2.31 -19.15
C TRP A 13 20.02 -1.04 -18.43
N VAL A 14 20.74 -1.17 -17.31
CA VAL A 14 21.32 -0.01 -16.59
C VAL A 14 22.40 0.67 -17.42
N GLN A 15 23.19 -0.11 -18.16
CA GLN A 15 24.22 0.42 -19.08
C GLN A 15 23.57 1.16 -20.26
N LEU A 16 22.55 0.56 -20.87
CA LEU A 16 21.78 1.20 -21.94
C LEU A 16 21.14 2.53 -21.50
N GLU A 17 20.62 2.56 -20.26
CA GLU A 17 20.05 3.77 -19.69
C GLU A 17 21.12 4.80 -19.31
N GLN A 18 22.28 4.38 -18.81
CA GLN A 18 23.44 5.24 -18.55
C GLN A 18 23.97 5.90 -19.83
N ASP A 19 24.05 5.16 -20.93
CA ASP A 19 24.48 5.68 -22.23
C ASP A 19 23.47 6.66 -22.84
N SER A 20 22.19 6.50 -22.49
CA SER A 20 21.11 7.41 -22.91
C SER A 20 21.07 8.72 -22.10
N VAL A 21 21.78 8.77 -20.96
CA VAL A 21 21.96 9.99 -20.16
C VAL A 21 23.17 10.77 -20.68
N VAL A 22 23.08 12.10 -20.68
CA VAL A 22 24.16 13.01 -21.13
C VAL A 22 25.52 12.61 -20.53
N LYS A 23 26.55 12.52 -21.39
CA LYS A 23 27.93 12.01 -21.20
C LYS A 23 28.69 12.37 -19.91
N ASN A 24 28.21 13.30 -19.08
CA ASN A 24 28.93 13.83 -17.92
C ASN A 24 28.19 13.65 -16.58
N ILE A 25 27.11 12.86 -16.52
CA ILE A 25 26.38 12.59 -15.26
C ILE A 25 26.14 11.09 -15.10
N SER A 26 26.56 10.55 -13.96
CA SER A 26 26.25 9.18 -13.56
C SER A 26 24.77 9.01 -13.22
N ILE A 27 24.16 7.93 -13.71
CA ILE A 27 22.78 7.53 -13.45
C ILE A 27 22.51 7.30 -11.95
N THR A 28 23.56 7.07 -11.16
CA THR A 28 23.50 6.92 -9.70
C THR A 28 22.93 8.14 -8.99
N ASN A 29 23.22 9.34 -9.49
CA ASN A 29 22.89 10.59 -8.80
C ASN A 29 21.65 11.30 -9.38
N ILE A 30 21.18 10.88 -10.56
CA ILE A 30 19.98 11.44 -11.20
C ILE A 30 18.74 11.36 -10.30
N PRO A 31 18.48 10.25 -9.56
CA PRO A 31 17.33 10.16 -8.67
C PRO A 31 17.28 11.27 -7.61
N PHE A 32 18.42 11.82 -7.20
CA PHE A 32 18.49 12.81 -6.14
C PHE A 32 18.50 14.26 -6.66
N LEU A 33 18.47 14.45 -7.98
CA LEU A 33 18.36 15.78 -8.59
C LEU A 33 16.92 16.31 -8.56
N SER A 34 16.81 17.64 -8.71
CA SER A 34 15.53 18.33 -8.80
C SER A 34 14.87 18.18 -10.17
N ARG A 35 13.54 18.29 -10.23
CA ARG A 35 12.76 18.23 -11.49
C ARG A 35 13.20 19.26 -12.53
N ASN A 36 13.67 20.42 -12.08
CA ASN A 36 14.19 21.47 -12.96
C ASN A 36 15.53 21.06 -13.61
N GLN A 37 16.36 20.30 -12.90
CA GLN A 37 17.59 19.73 -13.47
C GLN A 37 17.28 18.62 -14.44
N TRP A 38 16.34 17.72 -14.16
CA TRP A 38 15.95 16.68 -15.12
C TRP A 38 15.52 17.27 -16.47
N ARG A 39 14.78 18.38 -16.46
CA ARG A 39 14.42 19.11 -17.68
C ARG A 39 15.63 19.71 -18.42
N LYS A 40 16.62 20.23 -17.67
CA LYS A 40 17.87 20.75 -18.26
C LYS A 40 18.74 19.64 -18.88
N LEU A 41 18.64 18.41 -18.37
CA LEU A 41 19.40 17.27 -18.86
C LEU A 41 18.88 16.67 -20.16
N LYS A 42 17.71 17.12 -20.66
CA LYS A 42 17.14 16.68 -21.95
C LYS A 42 17.24 15.17 -22.19
N ILE A 43 16.89 14.37 -21.17
CA ILE A 43 16.94 12.91 -21.22
C ILE A 43 16.00 12.43 -22.33
N GLN A 44 16.52 11.69 -23.32
CA GLN A 44 15.73 11.22 -24.47
C GLN A 44 14.97 9.92 -24.18
N ASN A 45 15.46 9.12 -23.22
CA ASN A 45 14.88 7.82 -22.91
C ASN A 45 13.58 7.94 -22.08
N GLU A 46 12.47 7.46 -22.65
CA GLU A 46 11.14 7.51 -22.04
C GLU A 46 11.04 6.73 -20.74
N TRP A 47 11.73 5.59 -20.62
CA TRP A 47 11.72 4.75 -19.42
C TRP A 47 12.39 5.44 -18.24
N VAL A 48 13.49 6.16 -18.50
CA VAL A 48 14.19 6.94 -17.49
C VAL A 48 13.31 8.10 -17.02
N VAL A 49 12.68 8.83 -17.96
CA VAL A 49 11.75 9.92 -17.65
C VAL A 49 10.56 9.44 -16.83
N PHE A 50 9.95 8.31 -17.21
CA PHE A 50 8.81 7.73 -16.49
C PHE A 50 9.21 7.33 -15.06
N THR A 51 10.34 6.64 -14.91
CA THR A 51 10.85 6.17 -13.61
C THR A 51 11.15 7.34 -12.67
N LEU A 52 11.78 8.40 -13.18
CA LEU A 52 12.00 9.64 -12.42
C LEU A 52 10.68 10.34 -12.09
N GLY A 53 9.70 10.32 -12.99
CA GLY A 53 8.35 10.85 -12.72
C GLY A 53 7.61 10.10 -11.60
N VAL A 54 7.73 8.77 -11.55
CA VAL A 54 7.21 7.96 -10.43
C VAL A 54 7.95 8.32 -9.15
N TRP A 55 9.27 8.41 -9.21
CA TRP A 55 10.11 8.76 -8.06
C TRP A 55 9.78 10.15 -7.47
N ASP A 56 9.57 11.16 -8.31
CA ASP A 56 9.15 12.50 -7.86
C ASP A 56 7.82 12.48 -7.11
N ARG A 57 6.85 11.68 -7.58
CA ARG A 57 5.57 11.50 -6.88
C ARG A 57 5.75 10.82 -5.53
N VAL A 58 6.61 9.80 -5.46
CA VAL A 58 6.93 9.11 -4.20
C VAL A 58 7.60 10.07 -3.21
N ARG A 59 8.63 10.82 -3.64
CA ARG A 59 9.31 11.81 -2.78
C ARG A 59 8.34 12.88 -2.24
N LYS A 60 7.42 13.36 -3.08
CA LYS A 60 6.38 14.31 -2.66
C LYS A 60 5.43 13.71 -1.64
N LYS A 61 4.97 12.47 -1.85
CA LYS A 61 4.06 11.78 -0.93
C LYS A 61 4.73 11.54 0.43
N LEU A 62 6.01 11.19 0.44
CA LEU A 62 6.82 10.95 1.63
C LEU A 62 7.45 12.22 2.23
N LYS A 63 7.15 13.41 1.69
CA LYS A 63 7.70 14.72 2.11
C LYS A 63 9.24 14.81 2.14
N LEU A 64 9.93 13.92 1.42
CA LEU A 64 11.39 13.85 1.32
C LEU A 64 11.98 15.10 0.66
N PRO A 65 13.26 15.43 0.90
CA PRO A 65 13.92 16.53 0.21
C PRO A 65 13.96 16.28 -1.31
N LEU A 66 13.58 17.30 -2.09
CA LEU A 66 13.35 17.16 -3.54
C LEU A 66 14.57 17.53 -4.37
N SER A 67 15.56 18.20 -3.78
CA SER A 67 16.73 18.72 -4.47
C SER A 67 18.07 18.26 -3.90
N LEU A 68 18.13 17.82 -2.65
CA LEU A 68 19.32 17.22 -2.07
C LEU A 68 18.95 16.21 -0.98
N SER A 69 19.23 14.93 -1.19
CA SER A 69 19.05 13.90 -0.16
C SER A 69 20.38 13.53 0.47
N ARG A 70 20.35 13.12 1.74
CA ARG A 70 21.51 12.57 2.44
C ARG A 70 22.11 11.35 1.73
N ALA A 71 21.33 10.64 0.91
CA ALA A 71 21.76 9.48 0.12
C ALA A 71 22.47 9.84 -1.20
N ALA A 72 22.55 11.11 -1.59
CA ALA A 72 23.24 11.50 -2.82
C ALA A 72 24.76 11.26 -2.68
N ARG A 73 25.39 10.79 -3.77
CA ARG A 73 26.83 10.62 -3.76
C ARG A 73 27.54 11.96 -3.92
N ILE A 74 28.62 12.13 -3.17
CA ILE A 74 29.40 13.38 -3.13
C ILE A 74 30.06 13.66 -4.49
N ASP A 75 30.57 12.61 -5.14
CA ASP A 75 31.34 12.65 -6.39
C ASP A 75 30.55 13.13 -7.63
N GLY A 76 29.22 12.96 -7.65
CA GLY A 76 28.41 13.25 -8.83
C GLY A 76 27.22 14.18 -8.60
N ILE A 77 27.32 15.09 -7.63
CA ILE A 77 26.37 16.21 -7.48
C ILE A 77 26.49 17.14 -8.70
N ALA A 78 25.44 17.17 -9.54
CA ALA A 78 25.48 17.86 -10.84
C ALA A 78 25.61 19.40 -10.74
N ASP A 79 25.09 20.01 -9.67
CA ASP A 79 25.14 21.46 -9.45
C ASP A 79 26.40 21.92 -8.73
N PHE A 80 27.18 21.00 -8.16
CA PHE A 80 28.40 21.32 -7.46
C PHE A 80 29.54 21.43 -8.48
N LYS A 81 29.81 22.66 -8.93
CA LYS A 81 30.86 22.96 -9.93
C LYS A 81 32.23 22.36 -9.62
N PRO A 82 32.70 22.28 -8.35
CA PRO A 82 34.00 21.68 -8.03
C PRO A 82 34.12 20.20 -8.42
N ASN A 83 33.04 19.41 -8.45
CA ASN A 83 33.09 18.02 -8.93
C ASN A 83 33.46 17.90 -10.41
N LYS A 84 33.21 18.95 -11.22
CA LYS A 84 33.56 18.96 -12.64
C LYS A 84 35.01 19.39 -12.89
N MET A 85 35.66 19.97 -11.88
CA MET A 85 36.99 20.56 -12.00
C MET A 85 38.07 19.79 -11.23
N ASP A 86 37.68 19.04 -10.20
CA ASP A 86 38.60 18.41 -9.27
C ASP A 86 38.35 16.89 -9.17
N ARG A 87 39.39 16.09 -9.36
CA ARG A 87 39.34 14.63 -9.19
C ARG A 87 39.39 14.19 -7.73
N GLY A 88 39.75 15.09 -6.80
CA GLY A 88 39.87 14.77 -5.38
C GLY A 88 38.58 14.27 -4.73
N PHE A 89 37.40 14.66 -5.24
CA PHE A 89 36.12 14.11 -4.75
C PHE A 89 35.89 12.66 -5.21
N GLY A 90 36.55 12.20 -6.28
CA GLY A 90 36.61 10.79 -6.66
C GLY A 90 37.55 10.00 -5.75
N GLU A 91 38.70 10.57 -5.38
CA GLU A 91 39.62 9.95 -4.41
C GLU A 91 38.97 9.78 -3.02
N TRP A 92 38.03 10.66 -2.66
CA TRP A 92 37.21 10.51 -1.46
C TRP A 92 36.26 9.31 -1.56
N ALA A 93 35.66 9.09 -2.73
CA ALA A 93 34.82 7.93 -2.99
C ALA A 93 35.62 6.62 -2.90
N ASP A 94 36.86 6.61 -3.41
CA ASP A 94 37.77 5.45 -3.32
C ASP A 94 38.16 5.12 -1.87
N LYS A 95 38.23 6.15 -1.01
CA LYS A 95 38.47 6.00 0.44
C LYS A 95 37.20 5.64 1.24
N GLY A 96 36.06 5.47 0.56
CA GLY A 96 34.79 5.06 1.18
C GLY A 96 33.87 6.22 1.60
N LEU A 97 34.26 7.48 1.37
CA LEU A 97 33.41 8.65 1.58
C LEU A 97 32.51 8.87 0.35
N LEU A 98 31.45 8.07 0.27
CA LEU A 98 30.56 8.00 -0.88
C LEU A 98 29.37 8.96 -0.75
N VAL A 99 28.80 9.10 0.43
CA VAL A 99 27.44 9.63 0.64
C VAL A 99 27.45 10.89 1.49
N ILE A 100 26.59 11.86 1.19
CA ILE A 100 26.48 13.12 1.98
C ILE A 100 26.19 12.82 3.46
N ASN A 101 25.42 11.78 3.78
CA ASN A 101 25.15 11.35 5.16
C ASN A 101 26.42 11.13 6.00
N GLN A 102 27.51 10.64 5.40
CA GLN A 102 28.76 10.35 6.09
C GLN A 102 29.48 11.63 6.56
N LEU A 103 29.12 12.79 6.00
CA LEU A 103 29.57 14.11 6.46
C LEU A 103 28.84 14.59 7.72
N PHE A 104 27.81 13.87 8.18
CA PHE A 104 27.01 14.25 9.33
C PHE A 104 27.18 13.27 10.51
N THR A 105 27.22 13.82 11.72
CA THR A 105 26.95 13.08 12.96
C THR A 105 25.57 13.50 13.44
N GLY A 106 24.56 12.69 13.11
CA GLY A 106 23.15 13.04 13.38
C GLY A 106 22.73 14.29 12.61
N THR A 107 22.57 15.41 13.32
CA THR A 107 22.12 16.70 12.79
C THR A 107 23.26 17.69 12.51
N THR A 108 24.48 17.37 12.92
CA THR A 108 25.65 18.26 12.81
C THR A 108 26.63 17.78 11.75
N ILE A 109 27.24 18.71 11.01
CA ILE A 109 28.30 18.41 10.05
C ILE A 109 29.57 18.08 10.84
N LYS A 110 30.20 16.93 10.55
CA LYS A 110 31.47 16.49 11.16
C LYS A 110 32.57 17.54 10.95
N THR A 111 33.50 17.62 11.90
CA THR A 111 34.70 18.44 11.69
C THR A 111 35.67 17.74 10.74
N PHE A 112 36.53 18.51 10.07
CA PHE A 112 37.54 17.94 9.18
C PHE A 112 38.44 16.92 9.89
N SER A 113 38.79 17.17 11.16
CA SER A 113 39.58 16.24 11.97
C SER A 113 38.87 14.91 12.24
N GLN A 114 37.53 14.88 12.30
CA GLN A 114 36.76 13.64 12.44
C GLN A 114 36.75 12.86 11.12
N LEU A 115 36.52 13.53 10.00
CA LEU A 115 36.56 12.90 8.67
C LEU A 115 37.95 12.37 8.33
N GLN A 116 39.01 13.07 8.74
CA GLN A 116 40.39 12.63 8.58
C GLN A 116 40.67 11.33 9.35
N ARG A 117 40.15 11.20 10.59
CA ARG A 117 40.35 10.00 11.41
C ARG A 117 39.57 8.79 10.86
N GLU A 118 38.38 9.02 10.32
CA GLU A 118 37.51 7.94 9.83
C GLU A 118 37.88 7.45 8.41
N TYR A 119 38.25 8.37 7.51
CA TYR A 119 38.44 8.07 6.07
C TYR A 119 39.87 8.32 5.56
N ASN A 120 40.82 8.65 6.44
CA ASN A 120 42.22 8.90 6.10
C ASN A 120 42.39 9.94 4.95
N ILE A 121 41.66 11.05 5.07
CA ILE A 121 41.67 12.17 4.12
C ILE A 121 42.93 13.02 4.36
N ALA A 122 43.57 13.49 3.28
CA ALA A 122 44.81 14.25 3.38
C ALA A 122 44.54 15.68 3.87
N ASN A 123 45.47 16.28 4.61
CA ASN A 123 45.35 17.68 5.07
C ASN A 123 45.21 18.69 3.91
N SER A 124 45.72 18.34 2.72
CA SER A 124 45.55 19.11 1.49
C SER A 124 44.08 19.26 1.05
N ASP A 125 43.19 18.39 1.53
CA ASP A 125 41.78 18.37 1.15
C ASP A 125 40.88 19.21 2.06
N LEU A 126 41.46 19.95 3.01
CA LEU A 126 40.73 20.85 3.90
C LEU A 126 39.89 21.87 3.12
N PHE A 127 40.44 22.39 2.02
CA PHE A 127 39.72 23.32 1.15
C PHE A 127 38.51 22.67 0.47
N ARG A 128 38.65 21.42 0.02
CA ARG A 128 37.56 20.62 -0.58
C ARG A 128 36.43 20.39 0.41
N PHE A 129 36.77 20.14 1.68
CA PHE A 129 35.79 20.03 2.77
C PHE A 129 35.02 21.35 2.98
N PHE A 130 35.71 22.50 2.97
CA PHE A 130 35.03 23.79 3.08
C PHE A 130 34.14 24.10 1.88
N GLN A 131 34.52 23.70 0.66
CA GLN A 131 33.69 23.87 -0.53
C GLN A 131 32.37 23.11 -0.42
N ILE A 132 32.41 21.84 -0.02
CA ILE A 132 31.18 21.04 0.18
C ILE A 132 30.38 21.59 1.34
N ARG A 133 31.01 21.92 2.48
CA ARG A 133 30.32 22.50 3.63
C ARG A 133 29.60 23.79 3.26
N HIS A 134 30.25 24.68 2.52
CA HIS A 134 29.64 25.92 2.04
C HIS A 134 28.47 25.64 1.08
N TYR A 135 28.63 24.67 0.16
CA TYR A 135 27.56 24.26 -0.75
C TYR A 135 26.33 23.74 -0.01
N LEU A 136 26.53 22.86 0.98
CA LEU A 136 25.45 22.35 1.83
C LEU A 136 24.77 23.51 2.58
N GLN A 137 25.55 24.40 3.21
CA GLN A 137 25.05 25.55 3.97
C GLN A 137 24.24 26.55 3.14
N LYS A 138 24.56 26.70 1.86
CA LYS A 138 23.86 27.60 0.93
C LYS A 138 22.64 26.95 0.28
N HIS A 139 22.42 25.65 0.48
CA HIS A 139 21.35 24.92 -0.18
C HIS A 139 19.99 25.20 0.46
N LYS A 140 18.96 25.39 -0.36
CA LYS A 140 17.61 25.81 0.08
C LYS A 140 16.89 24.80 0.98
N GLU A 141 17.32 23.54 0.96
CA GLU A 141 16.72 22.45 1.75
C GLU A 141 17.64 21.96 2.88
N ILE A 142 18.63 22.76 3.32
CA ILE A 142 19.55 22.32 4.38
C ILE A 142 18.83 21.95 5.68
N ASP A 143 17.70 22.58 6.01
CA ASP A 143 16.97 22.28 7.24
C ASP A 143 16.43 20.84 7.23
N LYS A 144 15.88 20.40 6.08
CA LYS A 144 15.44 18.99 5.88
C LYS A 144 16.61 18.01 5.80
N VAL A 145 17.75 18.45 5.25
CA VAL A 145 18.96 17.62 5.21
C VAL A 145 19.61 17.53 6.59
N LYS A 146 19.43 18.50 7.48
CA LYS A 146 19.93 18.45 8.87
C LYS A 146 19.07 17.60 9.78
N GLU A 147 17.79 17.40 9.48
CA GLU A 147 16.94 16.43 10.17
C GLU A 147 17.51 15.01 10.04
N SER A 148 17.23 14.15 11.03
CA SER A 148 17.67 12.76 10.99
C SER A 148 17.04 12.04 9.80
N PRO A 149 17.81 11.25 9.02
CA PRO A 149 17.28 10.57 7.84
C PRO A 149 16.12 9.66 8.24
N THR A 150 15.05 9.68 7.46
CA THR A 150 13.93 8.77 7.63
C THR A 150 14.37 7.32 7.35
N ASP A 151 13.61 6.31 7.78
CA ASP A 151 13.99 4.91 7.56
C ASP A 151 14.04 4.54 6.07
N PHE A 152 13.27 5.25 5.24
CA PHE A 152 13.39 5.17 3.79
C PHE A 152 14.67 5.83 3.28
N GLU A 153 15.09 6.99 3.77
CA GLU A 153 16.38 7.58 3.38
C GLU A 153 17.58 6.74 3.84
N LYS A 154 17.50 6.15 5.03
CA LYS A 154 18.49 5.16 5.51
C LYS A 154 18.62 3.98 4.54
N TYR A 155 17.53 3.56 3.90
CA TYR A 155 17.58 2.49 2.89
C TYR A 155 18.48 2.86 1.74
N TRP A 156 18.28 4.06 1.21
CA TRP A 156 19.04 4.53 0.06
C TRP A 156 20.50 4.75 0.44
N ILE A 157 20.80 5.21 1.66
CA ILE A 157 22.16 5.29 2.19
C ILE A 157 22.81 3.90 2.22
N GLU A 158 22.17 2.91 2.85
CA GLU A 158 22.66 1.52 2.93
C GLU A 158 22.86 0.89 1.55
N VAL A 159 21.99 1.23 0.59
CA VAL A 159 22.08 0.78 -0.81
C VAL A 159 23.28 1.39 -1.53
N VAL A 160 23.57 2.69 -1.31
CA VAL A 160 24.73 3.36 -1.91
C VAL A 160 26.03 2.87 -1.30
N GLU A 161 26.04 2.60 0.02
CA GLU A 161 27.19 2.07 0.75
C GLU A 161 27.46 0.59 0.46
N ASN A 162 26.68 -0.05 -0.43
CA ASN A 162 26.77 -1.47 -0.79
C ASN A 162 26.68 -2.44 0.40
N GLN A 163 26.12 -2.01 1.53
CA GLN A 163 26.05 -2.79 2.77
C GLN A 163 24.93 -3.84 2.78
N LYS A 164 24.05 -3.86 1.75
CA LYS A 164 22.90 -4.77 1.69
C LYS A 164 22.92 -5.69 0.49
N ASP A 165 22.59 -6.95 0.73
CA ASP A 165 22.28 -7.92 -0.32
C ASP A 165 21.02 -7.51 -1.09
N LEU A 166 21.02 -7.72 -2.41
CA LEU A 166 19.91 -7.39 -3.33
C LEU A 166 18.69 -8.30 -3.18
N GLN A 167 18.60 -9.08 -2.10
CA GLN A 167 17.50 -10.00 -1.89
C GLN A 167 16.26 -9.25 -1.39
N LYS A 168 15.09 -9.56 -1.99
CA LYS A 168 13.77 -9.05 -1.57
C LYS A 168 13.65 -7.51 -1.56
N ILE A 169 14.32 -6.81 -2.48
CA ILE A 169 14.28 -5.34 -2.64
C ILE A 169 12.86 -4.79 -2.59
N VAL A 170 11.93 -5.40 -3.34
CA VAL A 170 10.53 -4.95 -3.42
C VAL A 170 9.85 -5.01 -2.06
N SER A 171 10.04 -6.10 -1.32
CA SER A 171 9.47 -6.26 0.03
C SER A 171 10.08 -5.28 1.02
N ALA A 172 11.40 -5.06 0.96
CA ALA A 172 12.09 -4.09 1.81
C ALA A 172 11.62 -2.65 1.56
N LEU A 173 11.49 -2.26 0.29
CA LEU A 173 10.93 -0.96 -0.09
C LEU A 173 9.48 -0.80 0.38
N TYR A 174 8.65 -1.83 0.17
CA TYR A 174 7.26 -1.79 0.59
C TYR A 174 7.09 -1.61 2.10
N GLN A 175 7.87 -2.34 2.90
CA GLN A 175 7.83 -2.20 4.36
C GLN A 175 8.21 -0.79 4.83
N ARG A 176 9.24 -0.19 4.23
CA ARG A 176 9.69 1.15 4.61
C ARG A 176 8.70 2.24 4.17
N ILE A 177 8.15 2.12 2.96
CA ILE A 177 7.06 3.00 2.50
C ILE A 177 5.86 2.88 3.42
N ARG A 178 5.52 1.66 3.87
CA ARG A 178 4.43 1.42 4.82
C ARG A 178 4.70 2.05 6.18
N MET A 179 5.92 1.96 6.70
CA MET A 179 6.30 2.56 7.99
C MET A 179 6.23 4.09 7.97
N GLU A 180 6.51 4.71 6.82
CA GLU A 180 6.43 6.17 6.66
C GLU A 180 5.02 6.67 6.29
N GLN A 181 4.11 5.77 5.90
CA GLN A 181 2.72 6.13 5.62
C GLN A 181 1.90 6.09 6.91
N GLU A 182 1.45 7.25 7.36
CA GLU A 182 0.44 7.43 8.42
C GLU A 182 -0.99 7.15 7.92
N GLU A 183 -1.17 6.28 6.92
CA GLU A 183 -2.51 5.92 6.43
C GLU A 183 -3.20 5.03 7.47
N THR A 184 -3.97 5.66 8.36
CA THR A 184 -4.72 4.96 9.40
C THR A 184 -6.12 4.56 8.91
N THR A 185 -6.62 3.42 9.39
CA THR A 185 -8.01 3.01 9.16
C THR A 185 -8.99 3.68 10.12
N LEU A 186 -8.53 4.64 10.94
CA LEU A 186 -9.32 5.27 12.00
C LEU A 186 -10.52 6.06 11.45
N ASP A 187 -10.36 6.74 10.32
CA ASP A 187 -11.48 7.44 9.68
C ASP A 187 -12.61 6.49 9.26
N VAL A 188 -12.25 5.28 8.80
CA VAL A 188 -13.21 4.24 8.45
C VAL A 188 -13.87 3.68 9.71
N LYS A 189 -13.07 3.47 10.77
CA LYS A 189 -13.56 3.03 12.08
C LYS A 189 -14.60 4.01 12.63
N ASN A 190 -14.27 5.31 12.70
CA ASN A 190 -15.19 6.35 13.18
C ASN A 190 -16.51 6.38 12.39
N LYS A 191 -16.45 6.18 11.07
CA LYS A 191 -17.67 6.09 10.25
C LYS A 191 -18.52 4.86 10.58
N TRP A 192 -17.89 3.72 10.88
CA TRP A 192 -18.62 2.56 11.41
C TRP A 192 -19.21 2.84 12.78
N GLU A 193 -18.46 3.43 13.71
CA GLU A 193 -18.97 3.75 15.05
C GLU A 193 -20.20 4.67 15.02
N LEU A 194 -20.19 5.66 14.11
CA LEU A 194 -21.32 6.58 13.90
C LEU A 194 -22.57 5.87 13.37
N GLU A 195 -22.46 5.05 12.32
CA GLU A 195 -23.62 4.34 11.76
C GLU A 195 -24.08 3.19 12.66
N LEU A 196 -23.16 2.56 13.38
CA LEU A 196 -23.49 1.47 14.28
C LEU A 196 -23.93 1.95 15.66
N ASN A 197 -23.80 3.25 15.94
CA ASN A 197 -24.06 3.88 17.23
C ASN A 197 -23.38 3.14 18.41
N ARG A 198 -22.13 2.70 18.21
CA ARG A 198 -21.33 1.93 19.16
C ARG A 198 -19.85 2.26 18.99
N VAL A 199 -19.13 2.38 20.10
CA VAL A 199 -17.65 2.47 20.12
C VAL A 199 -17.07 1.08 19.91
N ILE A 200 -16.15 0.95 18.95
CA ILE A 200 -15.47 -0.31 18.61
C ILE A 200 -14.08 -0.24 19.27
N GLU A 201 -13.66 -1.27 20.01
CA GLU A 201 -12.28 -1.26 20.53
C GLU A 201 -11.25 -1.49 19.42
N ASP A 202 -10.04 -0.94 19.55
CA ASP A 202 -8.99 -1.14 18.53
C ASP A 202 -8.64 -2.62 18.36
N THR A 203 -8.64 -3.38 19.46
CA THR A 203 -8.36 -4.82 19.39
C THR A 203 -9.46 -5.62 18.68
N GLU A 204 -10.72 -5.21 18.83
CA GLU A 204 -11.87 -5.81 18.12
C GLU A 204 -11.78 -5.49 16.63
N TRP A 205 -11.46 -4.23 16.31
CA TRP A 205 -11.28 -3.77 14.94
C TRP A 205 -10.19 -4.56 14.22
N GLU A 206 -9.00 -4.68 14.82
CA GLU A 206 -7.86 -5.42 14.26
C GLU A 206 -8.17 -6.92 14.06
N LYS A 207 -8.80 -7.57 15.04
CA LYS A 207 -9.18 -8.99 14.93
C LYS A 207 -10.14 -9.23 13.78
N ALA A 208 -11.13 -8.35 13.58
CA ALA A 208 -12.05 -8.47 12.45
C ALA A 208 -11.28 -8.44 11.12
N TRP A 209 -10.29 -7.56 10.95
CA TRP A 209 -9.53 -7.46 9.69
C TRP A 209 -8.76 -8.74 9.33
N ASP A 210 -8.05 -9.32 10.30
CA ASP A 210 -7.27 -10.53 10.11
C ASP A 210 -8.10 -11.72 9.67
N SER A 211 -9.27 -11.85 10.30
CA SER A 211 -10.27 -12.85 10.03
C SER A 211 -10.79 -12.77 8.59
N TRP A 212 -11.25 -11.60 8.18
CA TRP A 212 -11.87 -11.42 6.87
C TRP A 212 -10.88 -11.50 5.70
N HIS A 213 -9.60 -11.17 5.93
CA HIS A 213 -8.55 -11.32 4.90
C HIS A 213 -8.33 -12.78 4.50
N LYS A 214 -8.67 -13.74 5.39
CA LYS A 214 -8.52 -15.19 5.18
C LYS A 214 -9.78 -15.88 4.64
N CYS A 215 -10.83 -15.12 4.28
CA CYS A 215 -12.17 -15.65 4.00
C CYS A 215 -12.27 -16.54 2.74
N LEU A 216 -11.64 -16.20 1.61
CA LEU A 216 -11.68 -17.04 0.39
C LEU A 216 -10.29 -17.20 -0.22
N ASN A 217 -10.06 -18.22 -1.06
CA ASN A 217 -8.76 -18.42 -1.70
C ASN A 217 -8.53 -17.44 -2.86
N SER A 218 -9.61 -17.02 -3.50
CA SER A 218 -9.58 -16.07 -4.62
C SER A 218 -9.19 -14.65 -4.16
N PRO A 219 -8.18 -14.02 -4.78
CA PRO A 219 -7.80 -12.63 -4.50
C PRO A 219 -8.95 -11.64 -4.72
N ASN A 220 -9.77 -11.84 -5.77
CA ASN A 220 -10.91 -10.98 -6.07
C ASN A 220 -11.93 -10.93 -4.93
N TRP A 221 -12.13 -12.06 -4.26
CA TRP A 221 -13.03 -12.13 -3.10
C TRP A 221 -12.43 -11.51 -1.85
N ARG A 222 -11.11 -11.63 -1.64
CA ARG A 222 -10.40 -10.94 -0.55
C ARG A 222 -10.45 -9.42 -0.73
N GLU A 223 -10.19 -8.94 -1.94
CA GLU A 223 -10.31 -7.52 -2.28
C GLU A 223 -11.75 -7.03 -2.10
N PHE A 224 -12.75 -7.81 -2.54
CA PHE A 224 -14.15 -7.45 -2.36
C PHE A 224 -14.54 -7.35 -0.88
N SER A 225 -14.12 -8.32 -0.08
CA SER A 225 -14.27 -8.31 1.37
C SER A 225 -13.68 -7.03 1.97
N TRP A 226 -12.45 -6.67 1.58
CA TRP A 226 -11.79 -5.44 2.01
C TRP A 226 -12.56 -4.18 1.59
N LYS A 227 -13.06 -4.12 0.34
CA LYS A 227 -13.84 -2.97 -0.17
C LYS A 227 -15.11 -2.69 0.63
N ILE A 228 -15.81 -3.73 1.11
CA ILE A 228 -17.00 -3.53 1.94
C ILE A 228 -16.61 -2.84 3.26
N ARG A 229 -15.63 -3.39 3.99
CA ARG A 229 -15.25 -2.86 5.30
C ARG A 229 -14.60 -1.49 5.22
N MET A 230 -13.82 -1.24 4.17
CA MET A 230 -13.24 0.08 3.89
C MET A 230 -14.28 1.11 3.40
N ARG A 231 -15.56 0.74 3.30
CA ARG A 231 -16.64 1.59 2.79
C ARG A 231 -16.31 2.17 1.41
N PHE A 232 -15.68 1.34 0.57
CA PHE A 232 -15.20 1.75 -0.76
C PHE A 232 -16.33 2.09 -1.73
N PHE A 233 -17.49 1.43 -1.58
CA PHE A 233 -18.64 1.67 -2.44
C PHE A 233 -19.27 3.02 -2.12
N ARG A 234 -19.35 3.89 -3.13
CA ARG A 234 -20.05 5.17 -3.03
C ARG A 234 -21.54 4.92 -2.81
N THR A 235 -22.13 5.55 -1.82
CA THR A 235 -23.55 5.50 -1.45
C THR A 235 -24.26 6.80 -1.89
N PRO A 236 -25.61 6.84 -1.99
CA PRO A 236 -26.37 8.05 -2.30
C PRO A 236 -25.97 9.26 -1.45
N ILE A 237 -25.77 9.09 -0.14
CA ILE A 237 -25.34 10.19 0.74
C ILE A 237 -23.96 10.75 0.34
N VAL A 238 -23.02 9.88 -0.05
CA VAL A 238 -21.69 10.29 -0.51
C VAL A 238 -21.77 10.95 -1.88
N ILE A 239 -22.61 10.44 -2.79
CA ILE A 239 -22.77 11.03 -4.13
C ILE A 239 -23.40 12.42 -4.01
N ALA A 240 -24.46 12.57 -3.20
CA ALA A 240 -25.13 13.84 -2.97
C ALA A 240 -24.20 14.90 -2.34
N SER A 241 -23.16 14.50 -1.61
CA SER A 241 -22.18 15.47 -1.08
C SER A 241 -21.25 16.08 -2.14
N TYR A 242 -21.14 15.46 -3.33
CA TYR A 242 -20.29 15.96 -4.42
C TYR A 242 -21.09 16.49 -5.62
N ASP A 243 -22.34 16.08 -5.77
CA ASP A 243 -23.23 16.48 -6.85
C ASP A 243 -24.55 17.02 -6.30
N ASN A 244 -24.75 18.33 -6.43
CA ASN A 244 -25.95 19.04 -5.96
C ASN A 244 -27.24 18.58 -6.65
N ASN A 245 -27.15 17.93 -7.82
CA ASN A 245 -28.32 17.39 -8.53
C ASN A 245 -28.64 15.94 -8.11
N ALA A 246 -27.75 15.29 -7.35
CA ALA A 246 -27.95 13.92 -6.91
C ALA A 246 -28.75 13.87 -5.60
N SER A 247 -29.71 12.93 -5.52
CA SER A 247 -30.48 12.70 -4.31
C SER A 247 -29.69 11.84 -3.31
N ASN A 248 -29.78 12.20 -2.02
CA ASN A 248 -29.26 11.38 -0.91
C ASN A 248 -30.16 10.18 -0.58
N LEU A 249 -31.31 10.04 -1.26
CA LEU A 249 -32.26 8.97 -1.02
C LEU A 249 -31.79 7.64 -1.63
N CYS A 250 -32.20 6.55 -1.00
CA CYS A 250 -31.88 5.19 -1.44
C CYS A 250 -32.34 4.92 -2.88
N TRP A 251 -31.46 4.33 -3.71
CA TRP A 251 -31.75 3.97 -5.11
C TRP A 251 -32.93 3.02 -5.29
N ARG A 252 -33.28 2.26 -4.24
CA ARG A 252 -34.42 1.34 -4.20
C ARG A 252 -35.76 2.03 -3.95
N LYS A 253 -35.76 3.37 -3.94
CA LYS A 253 -36.95 4.22 -3.74
C LYS A 253 -37.75 3.84 -2.50
N CYS A 254 -37.05 3.53 -1.40
CA CYS A 254 -37.70 3.22 -0.11
C CYS A 254 -38.01 4.45 0.74
N GLY A 255 -37.66 5.66 0.28
CA GLY A 255 -37.96 6.92 0.96
C GLY A 255 -37.02 7.30 2.11
N GLN A 256 -35.96 6.51 2.36
CA GLN A 256 -34.97 6.77 3.42
C GLN A 256 -33.62 7.19 2.82
N ILE A 257 -32.78 7.83 3.64
CA ILE A 257 -31.41 8.22 3.27
C ILE A 257 -30.58 6.95 3.00
N GLY A 258 -29.88 6.93 1.86
CA GLY A 258 -29.03 5.82 1.48
C GLY A 258 -27.62 5.98 2.04
N ASP A 259 -27.43 5.68 3.31
CA ASP A 259 -26.08 5.47 3.89
C ASP A 259 -25.57 4.04 3.64
N PHE A 260 -24.39 3.71 4.17
CA PHE A 260 -23.76 2.42 3.89
C PHE A 260 -24.53 1.27 4.56
N SER A 261 -24.87 1.40 5.83
CA SER A 261 -25.60 0.39 6.59
C SER A 261 -27.03 0.18 6.05
N HIS A 262 -27.69 1.26 5.63
CA HIS A 262 -29.02 1.22 5.03
C HIS A 262 -29.04 0.40 3.74
N ILE A 263 -28.14 0.68 2.78
CA ILE A 263 -28.17 0.00 1.48
C ILE A 263 -27.90 -1.50 1.61
N PHE A 264 -26.97 -1.86 2.49
CA PHE A 264 -26.57 -3.25 2.65
C PHE A 264 -27.49 -4.03 3.57
N TRP A 265 -28.09 -3.45 4.62
CA TRP A 265 -28.82 -4.20 5.64
C TRP A 265 -30.21 -3.65 5.97
N GLU A 266 -30.36 -2.35 6.25
CA GLU A 266 -31.59 -1.83 6.87
C GLU A 266 -32.70 -1.49 5.88
N CYS A 267 -32.38 -1.38 4.58
CA CYS A 267 -33.36 -0.99 3.56
C CYS A 267 -34.57 -1.94 3.59
N PRO A 268 -35.81 -1.42 3.71
CA PRO A 268 -37.03 -2.25 3.75
C PRO A 268 -37.17 -3.18 2.53
N LYS A 269 -36.67 -2.75 1.37
CA LYS A 269 -36.67 -3.55 0.14
C LYS A 269 -35.64 -4.68 0.14
N VAL A 270 -34.57 -4.57 0.93
CA VAL A 270 -33.53 -5.62 1.08
C VAL A 270 -33.90 -6.60 2.19
N LYS A 271 -34.72 -6.20 3.16
CA LYS A 271 -35.09 -7.02 4.32
C LYS A 271 -35.59 -8.42 3.94
N GLY A 272 -36.49 -8.54 2.96
CA GLY A 272 -36.99 -9.85 2.50
C GLY A 272 -35.93 -10.74 1.86
N TYR A 273 -34.94 -10.14 1.17
CA TYR A 273 -33.79 -10.87 0.66
C TYR A 273 -32.93 -11.40 1.82
N TRP A 274 -32.65 -10.57 2.83
CA TRP A 274 -31.91 -11.00 4.00
C TRP A 274 -32.64 -12.09 4.77
N GLU A 275 -33.95 -11.99 5.00
CA GLU A 275 -34.73 -13.03 5.67
C GLU A 275 -34.60 -14.39 4.95
N GLY A 276 -34.65 -14.39 3.61
CA GLY A 276 -34.37 -15.58 2.81
C GLY A 276 -32.96 -16.10 3.03
N VAL A 277 -31.93 -15.25 2.89
CA VAL A 277 -30.52 -15.63 3.09
C VAL A 277 -30.27 -16.16 4.50
N LYS A 278 -30.81 -15.50 5.53
CA LYS A 278 -30.70 -15.90 6.94
C LYS A 278 -31.26 -17.29 7.18
N ARG A 279 -32.42 -17.60 6.59
CA ARG A 279 -33.04 -18.92 6.65
C ARG A 279 -32.15 -19.97 5.99
N GLU A 280 -31.65 -19.73 4.79
CA GLU A 280 -30.79 -20.69 4.09
C GLU A 280 -29.46 -20.90 4.84
N ILE A 281 -28.86 -19.85 5.41
CA ILE A 281 -27.65 -19.96 6.23
C ILE A 281 -27.92 -20.78 7.50
N GLY A 282 -29.07 -20.56 8.14
CA GLY A 282 -29.48 -21.35 9.30
C GLY A 282 -29.62 -22.84 8.98
N ILE A 283 -30.14 -23.18 7.80
CA ILE A 283 -30.22 -24.57 7.31
C ILE A 283 -28.82 -25.14 7.04
N ILE A 284 -27.96 -24.40 6.32
CA ILE A 284 -26.61 -24.86 5.96
C ILE A 284 -25.74 -25.09 7.20
N LEU A 285 -25.81 -24.21 8.18
CA LEU A 285 -24.96 -24.27 9.38
C LEU A 285 -25.64 -25.01 10.55
N ASN A 286 -26.92 -25.35 10.43
CA ASN A 286 -27.78 -25.86 11.50
C ASN A 286 -27.73 -24.99 12.77
N LEU A 287 -27.83 -23.67 12.60
CA LEU A 287 -27.69 -22.68 13.69
C LEU A 287 -28.72 -21.56 13.61
N THR A 288 -29.19 -21.14 14.78
CA THR A 288 -29.94 -19.90 14.99
C THR A 288 -28.96 -18.77 15.29
N VAL A 289 -28.56 -18.03 14.27
CA VAL A 289 -27.67 -16.88 14.42
C VAL A 289 -28.49 -15.65 14.82
N ASP A 290 -28.04 -14.91 15.84
CA ASP A 290 -28.55 -13.56 16.11
C ASP A 290 -28.01 -12.61 15.03
N TRP A 291 -28.89 -12.24 14.11
CA TRP A 291 -28.55 -11.45 12.93
C TRP A 291 -28.52 -9.95 13.22
N ASN A 292 -27.66 -9.56 14.14
CA ASN A 292 -27.30 -8.17 14.34
C ASN A 292 -26.15 -7.80 13.38
N ILE A 293 -26.32 -6.69 12.65
CA ILE A 293 -25.36 -6.17 11.68
C ILE A 293 -23.99 -5.97 12.34
N HIS A 294 -23.95 -5.44 13.57
CA HIS A 294 -22.72 -5.19 14.33
C HIS A 294 -21.97 -6.49 14.59
N LYS A 295 -22.68 -7.51 15.09
CA LYS A 295 -22.08 -8.82 15.40
C LYS A 295 -21.54 -9.51 14.17
N VAL A 296 -22.22 -9.39 13.03
CA VAL A 296 -21.78 -9.99 11.77
C VAL A 296 -20.55 -9.26 11.21
N ILE A 297 -20.47 -7.93 11.30
CA ILE A 297 -19.33 -7.16 10.78
C ILE A 297 -18.07 -7.35 11.64
N LEU A 298 -18.23 -7.31 12.97
CA LEU A 298 -17.14 -7.46 13.95
C LEU A 298 -16.82 -8.91 14.29
N GLU A 299 -17.57 -9.87 13.74
CA GLU A 299 -17.45 -11.31 14.02
C GLU A 299 -17.64 -11.70 15.49
N GLU A 300 -18.45 -10.94 16.23
CA GLU A 300 -18.83 -11.21 17.63
C GLU A 300 -19.95 -12.26 17.75
N VAL A 301 -20.11 -13.12 16.74
CA VAL A 301 -21.09 -14.19 16.78
C VAL A 301 -20.45 -15.38 17.50
N ASP A 302 -21.03 -15.76 18.64
CA ASP A 302 -20.67 -16.99 19.35
C ASP A 302 -21.00 -18.20 18.47
N LEU A 303 -19.95 -18.77 17.89
CA LEU A 303 -20.06 -19.91 17.00
C LEU A 303 -19.21 -21.07 17.52
N PRO A 304 -19.72 -22.31 17.41
CA PRO A 304 -19.14 -23.48 18.06
C PRO A 304 -17.77 -23.86 17.49
N THR A 305 -17.50 -23.55 16.21
CA THR A 305 -16.22 -23.89 15.57
C THR A 305 -15.72 -22.78 14.65
N GLU A 306 -14.40 -22.71 14.46
CA GLU A 306 -13.79 -21.80 13.47
C GLU A 306 -14.21 -22.14 12.03
N VAL A 307 -14.56 -23.40 11.74
CA VAL A 307 -15.10 -23.81 10.44
C VAL A 307 -16.47 -23.18 10.19
N THR A 308 -17.35 -23.22 11.20
CA THR A 308 -18.65 -22.56 11.14
C THR A 308 -18.52 -21.05 10.99
N ARG A 309 -17.59 -20.42 11.75
CA ARG A 309 -17.27 -19.00 11.62
C ARG A 309 -16.78 -18.65 10.23
N TYR A 310 -15.86 -19.45 9.69
CA TYR A 310 -15.39 -19.34 8.32
C TYR A 310 -16.54 -19.41 7.31
N MET A 311 -17.42 -20.41 7.41
CA MET A 311 -18.52 -20.58 6.46
C MET A 311 -19.55 -19.46 6.57
N LEU A 312 -19.88 -18.99 7.77
CA LEU A 312 -20.76 -17.83 7.95
C LEU A 312 -20.20 -16.61 7.21
N ARG A 313 -18.91 -16.32 7.36
CA ARG A 313 -18.24 -15.21 6.65
C ARG A 313 -18.35 -15.33 5.14
N VAL A 314 -18.13 -16.53 4.60
CA VAL A 314 -18.23 -16.78 3.16
C VAL A 314 -19.66 -16.55 2.67
N LEU A 315 -20.66 -17.09 3.36
CA LEU A 315 -22.07 -16.98 2.97
C LEU A 315 -22.58 -15.54 3.01
N VAL A 316 -22.20 -14.79 4.07
CA VAL A 316 -22.50 -13.36 4.22
C VAL A 316 -21.77 -12.53 3.15
N LEU A 317 -20.51 -12.82 2.87
CA LEU A 317 -19.74 -12.12 1.84
C LEU A 317 -20.36 -12.31 0.44
N ILE A 318 -20.83 -13.52 0.13
CA ILE A 318 -21.57 -13.80 -1.09
C ILE A 318 -22.87 -12.99 -1.12
N ALA A 319 -23.59 -12.90 0.00
CA ALA A 319 -24.80 -12.09 0.10
C ALA A 319 -24.55 -10.61 -0.20
N HIS A 320 -23.49 -10.03 0.37
CA HIS A 320 -23.07 -8.67 0.06
C HIS A 320 -22.68 -8.50 -1.40
N LYS A 321 -22.02 -9.50 -2.00
CA LYS A 321 -21.65 -9.43 -3.43
C LYS A 321 -22.88 -9.29 -4.32
N VAL A 322 -23.93 -10.05 -4.08
CA VAL A 322 -25.16 -9.98 -4.87
C VAL A 322 -25.84 -8.62 -4.70
N ILE A 323 -25.79 -8.01 -3.50
CA ILE A 323 -26.27 -6.63 -3.29
C ILE A 323 -25.47 -5.64 -4.15
N THR A 324 -24.14 -5.74 -4.16
CA THR A 324 -23.27 -4.84 -4.98
C THR A 324 -23.39 -5.06 -6.49
N VAL A 325 -23.78 -6.25 -6.95
CA VAL A 325 -24.09 -6.47 -8.38
C VAL A 325 -25.35 -5.69 -8.79
N ASN A 326 -26.25 -5.46 -7.85
CA ASN A 326 -27.48 -4.70 -8.04
C ASN A 326 -27.42 -3.32 -7.33
N TRP A 327 -26.23 -2.72 -7.22
CA TRP A 327 -25.97 -1.53 -6.40
C TRP A 327 -26.85 -0.34 -6.80
N LEU A 328 -26.80 0.10 -8.06
CA LEU A 328 -27.55 1.26 -8.58
C LEU A 328 -28.97 0.92 -9.04
N LYS A 329 -29.42 -0.34 -8.87
CA LYS A 329 -30.69 -0.80 -9.41
C LYS A 329 -31.82 -0.56 -8.40
N PRO A 330 -33.05 -0.21 -8.88
CA PRO A 330 -34.18 -0.01 -7.99
C PRO A 330 -34.72 -1.32 -7.40
N HIS A 331 -34.49 -2.45 -8.08
CA HIS A 331 -34.99 -3.76 -7.65
C HIS A 331 -34.02 -4.46 -6.71
N PRO A 332 -34.53 -5.15 -5.67
CA PRO A 332 -33.69 -5.89 -4.76
C PRO A 332 -33.11 -7.18 -5.35
N PRO A 333 -31.98 -7.66 -4.82
CA PRO A 333 -31.43 -8.95 -5.21
C PRO A 333 -32.39 -10.07 -4.82
N THR A 334 -32.37 -11.15 -5.60
CA THR A 334 -33.21 -12.33 -5.35
C THR A 334 -32.41 -13.43 -4.65
N LEU A 335 -33.11 -14.31 -3.94
CA LEU A 335 -32.50 -15.46 -3.29
C LEU A 335 -31.86 -16.42 -4.31
N GLU A 336 -32.46 -16.57 -5.49
CA GLU A 336 -31.93 -17.38 -6.60
C GLU A 336 -30.55 -16.89 -7.06
N GLN A 337 -30.36 -15.57 -7.18
CA GLN A 337 -29.06 -14.98 -7.53
C GLN A 337 -28.00 -15.32 -6.48
N TRP A 338 -28.39 -15.35 -5.20
CA TRP A 338 -27.50 -15.76 -4.11
C TRP A 338 -27.14 -17.25 -4.18
N VAL A 339 -28.12 -18.14 -4.38
CA VAL A 339 -27.86 -19.57 -4.53
C VAL A 339 -26.99 -19.87 -5.76
N GLN A 340 -27.25 -19.23 -6.90
CA GLN A 340 -26.44 -19.39 -8.11
C GLN A 340 -24.99 -18.91 -7.89
N ARG A 341 -24.81 -17.80 -7.17
CA ARG A 341 -23.48 -17.30 -6.82
C ARG A 341 -22.78 -18.25 -5.86
N LEU A 342 -23.49 -18.81 -4.88
CA LEU A 342 -22.97 -19.81 -3.96
C LEU A 342 -22.47 -21.05 -4.70
N LYS A 343 -23.26 -21.60 -5.65
CA LYS A 343 -22.85 -22.71 -6.52
C LYS A 343 -21.54 -22.40 -7.27
N THR A 344 -21.44 -21.19 -7.82
CA THR A 344 -20.25 -20.75 -8.56
C THR A 344 -19.02 -20.65 -7.66
N VAL A 345 -19.16 -20.06 -6.46
CA VAL A 345 -18.02 -19.94 -5.51
C VAL A 345 -17.58 -21.31 -5.03
N ASN A 346 -18.53 -22.19 -4.73
CA ASN A 346 -18.25 -23.55 -4.28
C ASN A 346 -17.41 -24.31 -5.32
N LEU A 347 -17.85 -24.31 -6.58
CA LEU A 347 -17.11 -24.93 -7.70
C LEU A 347 -15.69 -24.37 -7.83
N MET A 348 -15.53 -23.04 -7.75
CA MET A 348 -14.21 -22.42 -7.86
C MET A 348 -13.28 -22.79 -6.70
N GLU A 349 -13.82 -22.93 -5.49
CA GLU A 349 -13.05 -23.35 -4.31
C GLU A 349 -12.67 -24.84 -4.39
N ASP A 350 -13.53 -25.72 -4.91
CA ASP A 350 -13.21 -27.13 -5.14
C ASP A 350 -12.08 -27.30 -6.17
N ILE A 351 -12.18 -26.61 -7.31
CA ILE A 351 -11.14 -26.61 -8.34
C ILE A 351 -9.81 -26.10 -7.75
N THR A 352 -9.86 -24.99 -7.01
CA THR A 352 -8.66 -24.41 -6.38
C THR A 352 -8.04 -25.35 -5.33
N ALA A 353 -8.86 -26.02 -4.53
CA ALA A 353 -8.41 -26.98 -3.54
C ALA A 353 -7.78 -28.22 -4.18
N THR A 354 -8.36 -28.69 -5.28
CA THR A 354 -7.84 -29.80 -6.07
C THR A 354 -6.48 -29.46 -6.68
N LEU A 355 -6.35 -28.29 -7.32
CA LEU A 355 -5.07 -27.82 -7.88
C LEU A 355 -3.96 -27.63 -6.84
N ARG A 356 -4.34 -27.27 -5.61
CA ARG A 356 -3.39 -27.06 -4.50
C ARG A 356 -3.15 -28.31 -3.65
N LEU A 357 -3.72 -29.46 -4.00
CA LEU A 357 -3.66 -30.71 -3.23
C LEU A 357 -4.13 -30.54 -1.77
N ARG A 358 -5.17 -29.73 -1.54
CA ARG A 358 -5.75 -29.41 -0.21
C ARG A 358 -7.22 -29.79 -0.11
N LYS A 359 -7.61 -30.90 -0.73
CA LYS A 359 -9.02 -31.34 -0.79
C LYS A 359 -9.60 -31.67 0.59
N ASP A 360 -8.79 -32.15 1.52
CA ASP A 360 -9.22 -32.47 2.89
C ASP A 360 -9.71 -31.23 3.64
N ILE A 361 -9.03 -30.09 3.47
CA ILE A 361 -9.41 -28.82 4.11
C ILE A 361 -10.71 -28.28 3.48
N TYR A 362 -10.85 -28.42 2.16
CA TYR A 362 -12.06 -28.05 1.45
C TYR A 362 -13.25 -28.89 1.94
N ASN A 363 -13.12 -30.22 1.97
CA ASN A 363 -14.19 -31.11 2.43
C ASN A 363 -14.61 -30.75 3.85
N LYS A 364 -13.66 -30.56 4.78
CA LYS A 364 -13.96 -30.14 6.17
C LYS A 364 -14.78 -28.86 6.26
N ARG A 365 -14.59 -27.91 5.34
CA ARG A 365 -15.27 -26.59 5.37
C ARG A 365 -16.57 -26.58 4.59
N TRP A 366 -16.59 -27.16 3.39
CA TRP A 366 -17.68 -27.02 2.42
C TRP A 366 -18.70 -28.17 2.45
N THR A 367 -18.49 -29.24 3.23
CA THR A 367 -19.47 -30.34 3.38
C THR A 367 -20.90 -29.85 3.66
N PRO A 368 -21.15 -28.89 4.59
CA PRO A 368 -22.51 -28.45 4.86
C PRO A 368 -23.17 -27.75 3.65
N VAL A 369 -22.37 -27.02 2.86
CA VAL A 369 -22.87 -26.37 1.63
C VAL A 369 -23.12 -27.40 0.53
N ASN A 370 -22.27 -28.41 0.39
CA ASN A 370 -22.46 -29.46 -0.61
C ASN A 370 -23.76 -30.23 -0.37
N LEU A 371 -24.00 -30.67 0.87
CA LEU A 371 -25.24 -31.35 1.25
C LEU A 371 -26.48 -30.49 0.97
N TYR A 372 -26.41 -29.19 1.25
CA TYR A 372 -27.50 -28.27 0.96
C TYR A 372 -27.74 -28.08 -0.55
N LEU A 373 -26.68 -28.00 -1.35
CA LEU A 373 -26.81 -27.83 -2.80
C LEU A 373 -27.34 -29.11 -3.47
N GLU A 374 -26.96 -30.29 -2.97
CA GLU A 374 -27.47 -31.58 -3.42
C GLU A 374 -28.99 -31.71 -3.19
N GLN A 375 -29.51 -31.20 -2.06
CA GLN A 375 -30.94 -31.20 -1.76
C GLN A 375 -31.78 -30.21 -2.60
N LYS A 376 -31.14 -29.27 -3.29
CA LYS A 376 -31.78 -28.24 -4.15
C LYS A 376 -31.53 -28.44 -5.64
N THR A 377 -30.94 -29.56 -6.02
CA THR A 377 -30.75 -29.96 -7.42
C THR A 377 -31.75 -31.05 -7.73
#